data_AF-A0A1W2F1E2-F1
#
_entry.id   AF-A0A1W2F1E2-F1
#
_cell.length_a   1.000
_cell.length_b   1.000
_cell.length_c   1.000
_cell.angle_alpha   90.00
_cell.angle_beta   90.00
_cell.angle_gamma   90.00
#
_symmetry.space_group_name_H-M   'P 1'
#
loop_
_entity.id
_entity.type
_entity.pdbx_description
1 polymer ?
#
loop_
_entity_poly.entity_id
_entity_poly.type
_entity_poly.pdbx_seq_one_letter_code
_entity_poly.pdbx_strand_id
1 'polypeptide(L)'
;MATRFANLRRISALDPVADHEEIVRISAGLEFPWDYQKSLEMALFRTYCVPTISGLLERTGEFERRPQKRYDDTAVLMAELVEHGYDSPRGREALRVVNRQHGRYDISNDDMLYVLSTFIYDPIDWLRRYGWRSLTRNEQLAGFHFYRAVGARMGIKDIPAGYDEFLAFKTAYEQEHFVFAPSNRRIGQYTLDLFCSWYPSVARPVVARAVVAMLDPAMVRAFGFVAPPSWVGALGRRALRLRAFVVRRMPVRKALKLTSTPNRTYPGYPRGYRPADLGATSSTAR
;
A
#
# COMPACT_ATOMS: atom_id res chain seq x y z
N MET A 1 11.66 -28.90 5.86
CA MET A 1 11.52 -27.62 6.58
C MET A 1 12.67 -26.63 6.33
N ALA A 2 13.92 -27.06 6.19
CA ALA A 2 15.09 -26.17 6.00
C ALA A 2 14.98 -25.19 4.82
N THR A 3 14.26 -25.55 3.76
CA THR A 3 14.06 -24.69 2.58
C THR A 3 13.09 -23.53 2.85
N ARG A 4 12.08 -23.67 3.73
CA ARG A 4 11.04 -22.64 3.97
C ARG A 4 11.63 -21.28 4.40
N PHE A 5 12.77 -21.31 5.09
CA PHE A 5 13.48 -20.13 5.58
C PHE A 5 14.66 -19.71 4.70
N ALA A 6 14.75 -20.18 3.45
CA ALA A 6 15.84 -19.85 2.54
C ALA A 6 15.94 -18.33 2.28
N ASN A 7 14.81 -17.68 1.96
CA ASN A 7 14.80 -16.23 1.76
C ASN A 7 15.08 -15.46 3.05
N LEU A 8 14.63 -15.97 4.21
CA LEU A 8 14.96 -15.38 5.50
C LEU A 8 16.48 -15.40 5.75
N ARG A 9 17.15 -16.53 5.45
CA ARG A 9 18.61 -16.62 5.56
C ARG A 9 19.32 -15.64 4.62
N ARG A 10 18.85 -15.53 3.37
CA ARG A 10 19.39 -14.54 2.42
C ARG A 10 19.24 -13.12 2.96
N ILE A 11 18.04 -12.73 3.37
CA ILE A 11 17.77 -11.42 3.96
C ILE A 11 18.63 -11.14 5.20
N SER A 12 18.83 -12.14 6.05
CA SER A 12 19.61 -11.98 7.29
C SER A 12 21.10 -11.75 7.05
N ALA A 13 21.61 -12.08 5.85
CA ALA A 13 22.99 -11.87 5.45
C ALA A 13 23.23 -10.52 4.74
N LEU A 14 22.16 -9.75 4.49
CA LEU A 14 22.21 -8.45 3.81
C LEU A 14 22.18 -7.29 4.83
N ASP A 15 22.81 -6.18 4.48
CA ASP A 15 22.80 -4.96 5.27
C ASP A 15 21.51 -4.15 4.99
N PRO A 16 20.72 -3.79 6.01
CA PRO A 16 19.45 -3.12 5.80
C PRO A 16 19.55 -1.68 5.28
N VAL A 17 20.74 -1.09 5.24
CA VAL A 17 20.98 0.26 4.71
C VAL A 17 21.52 0.17 3.29
N ALA A 18 22.53 -0.65 3.03
CA ALA A 18 23.15 -0.79 1.71
C ALA A 18 22.30 -1.64 0.75
N ASP A 19 21.69 -2.71 1.25
CA ASP A 19 21.00 -3.72 0.44
C ASP A 19 19.46 -3.62 0.53
N HIS A 20 18.95 -2.47 0.96
CA HIS A 20 17.52 -2.28 1.25
C HIS A 20 16.62 -2.59 0.03
N GLU A 21 17.03 -2.24 -1.19
CA GLU A 21 16.29 -2.58 -2.41
C GLU A 21 16.17 -4.11 -2.58
N GLU A 22 17.26 -4.85 -2.35
CA GLU A 22 17.24 -6.31 -2.45
C GLU A 22 16.37 -6.95 -1.37
N ILE A 23 16.49 -6.49 -0.12
CA ILE A 23 15.70 -7.00 1.00
C ILE A 23 14.20 -6.77 0.76
N VAL A 24 13.81 -5.55 0.37
CA VAL A 24 12.40 -5.23 0.08
C VAL A 24 11.90 -6.05 -1.12
N ARG A 25 12.71 -6.21 -2.18
CA ARG A 25 12.35 -7.04 -3.33
C ARG A 25 12.12 -8.50 -2.97
N ILE A 26 12.96 -9.10 -2.12
CA ILE A 26 12.78 -10.48 -1.65
C ILE A 26 11.55 -10.58 -0.74
N SER A 27 11.44 -9.67 0.24
CA SER A 27 10.38 -9.71 1.24
C SER A 27 9.00 -9.53 0.59
N ALA A 28 8.85 -8.50 -0.25
CA ALA A 28 7.62 -8.22 -0.97
C ALA A 28 7.38 -9.19 -2.14
N GLY A 29 8.37 -9.47 -2.98
CA GLY A 29 8.15 -10.24 -4.21
C GLY A 29 8.11 -11.75 -4.04
N LEU A 30 8.83 -12.30 -3.04
CA LEU A 30 8.93 -13.74 -2.83
C LEU A 30 8.17 -14.20 -1.58
N GLU A 31 8.41 -13.58 -0.44
CA GLU A 31 7.88 -14.07 0.84
C GLU A 31 6.44 -13.69 1.12
N PHE A 32 6.10 -12.42 0.90
CA PHE A 32 4.84 -11.84 1.33
C PHE A 32 4.07 -11.07 0.24
N PRO A 33 4.06 -11.49 -1.05
CA PRO A 33 3.50 -10.66 -2.13
C PRO A 33 2.04 -10.29 -1.93
N TRP A 34 1.24 -11.26 -1.47
CA TRP A 34 -0.17 -10.99 -1.17
C TRP A 34 -0.34 -10.10 0.06
N ASP A 35 0.49 -10.26 1.08
CA ASP A 35 0.39 -9.50 2.33
C ASP A 35 0.84 -8.04 2.13
N TYR A 36 1.92 -7.80 1.39
CA TYR A 36 2.30 -6.44 0.97
C TYR A 36 1.22 -5.79 0.13
N GLN A 37 0.67 -6.49 -0.88
CA GLN A 37 -0.44 -5.95 -1.67
C GLN A 37 -1.63 -5.56 -0.78
N LYS A 38 -2.12 -6.47 0.08
CA LYS A 38 -3.28 -6.19 0.95
C LYS A 38 -3.02 -5.15 2.03
N SER A 39 -1.82 -5.12 2.59
CA SER A 39 -1.45 -4.09 3.56
C SER A 39 -1.38 -2.70 2.92
N LEU A 40 -0.82 -2.57 1.71
CA LEU A 40 -0.75 -1.30 0.99
C LEU A 40 -2.11 -0.82 0.50
N GLU A 41 -3.02 -1.73 0.17
CA GLU A 41 -4.44 -1.39 -0.08
C GLU A 41 -5.08 -0.70 1.13
N MET A 42 -4.86 -1.26 2.33
CA MET A 42 -5.37 -0.68 3.57
C MET A 42 -4.61 0.59 3.97
N ALA A 43 -3.31 0.65 3.71
CA ALA A 43 -2.48 1.84 3.96
C ALA A 43 -2.97 3.02 3.12
N LEU A 44 -3.22 2.82 1.82
CA LEU A 44 -3.82 3.84 0.96
C LEU A 44 -5.22 4.22 1.44
N PHE A 45 -6.06 3.25 1.80
CA PHE A 45 -7.38 3.52 2.34
C PHE A 45 -7.29 4.41 3.60
N ARG A 46 -6.35 4.14 4.51
CA ARG A 46 -6.07 4.93 5.71
C ARG A 46 -5.76 6.40 5.38
N THR A 47 -5.07 6.70 4.29
CA THR A 47 -4.77 8.10 3.91
C THR A 47 -6.03 8.93 3.62
N TYR A 48 -7.14 8.29 3.22
CA TYR A 48 -8.38 8.99 2.88
C TYR A 48 -9.18 9.43 4.12
N CYS A 49 -8.69 9.12 5.33
CA CYS A 49 -9.22 9.64 6.59
C CYS A 49 -8.81 11.09 6.86
N VAL A 50 -7.86 11.62 6.08
CA VAL A 50 -7.34 12.98 6.21
C VAL A 50 -8.12 13.92 5.25
N PRO A 51 -8.82 14.95 5.75
CA PRO A 51 -9.67 15.80 4.91
C PRO A 51 -8.95 16.53 3.76
N THR A 52 -7.71 16.98 3.96
CA THR A 52 -6.92 17.64 2.91
C THR A 52 -6.63 16.69 1.75
N ILE A 53 -6.26 15.44 2.06
CA ILE A 53 -6.03 14.37 1.10
C ILE A 53 -7.33 13.98 0.40
N SER A 54 -8.37 13.60 1.15
CA SER A 54 -9.63 13.13 0.56
C SER A 54 -10.32 14.21 -0.28
N GLY A 55 -10.26 15.48 0.16
CA GLY A 55 -10.80 16.61 -0.58
C GLY A 55 -10.07 16.83 -1.91
N LEU A 56 -8.75 16.64 -1.95
CA LEU A 56 -8.01 16.66 -3.20
C LEU A 56 -8.40 15.49 -4.11
N LEU A 57 -8.43 14.27 -3.57
CA LEU A 57 -8.80 13.07 -4.33
C LEU A 57 -10.20 13.18 -4.93
N GLU A 58 -11.15 13.74 -4.19
CA GLU A 58 -12.48 14.05 -4.68
C GLU A 58 -12.47 15.01 -5.87
N ARG A 59 -11.74 16.12 -5.76
CA ARG A 59 -11.62 17.10 -6.86
C ARG A 59 -10.99 16.50 -8.12
N THR A 60 -10.10 15.50 -7.98
CA THR A 60 -9.55 14.81 -9.15
C THR A 60 -10.59 14.02 -9.93
N GLY A 61 -11.63 13.51 -9.25
CA GLY A 61 -12.67 12.66 -9.84
C GLY A 61 -12.23 11.24 -10.20
N GLU A 62 -10.95 10.87 -10.01
CA GLU A 62 -10.43 9.56 -10.43
C GLU A 62 -11.02 8.40 -9.63
N PHE A 63 -11.29 8.61 -8.33
CA PHE A 63 -11.90 7.59 -7.47
C PHE A 63 -13.36 7.32 -7.82
N GLU A 64 -14.10 8.34 -8.25
CA GLU A 64 -15.48 8.19 -8.69
C GLU A 64 -15.55 7.53 -10.08
N ARG A 65 -14.79 8.07 -11.04
CA ARG A 65 -14.97 7.76 -12.46
C ARG A 65 -14.14 6.59 -12.94
N ARG A 66 -12.94 6.41 -12.37
CA ARG A 66 -11.94 5.43 -12.84
C ARG A 66 -11.25 4.68 -11.68
N PRO A 67 -11.97 4.19 -10.65
CA PRO A 67 -11.37 3.63 -9.44
C PRO A 67 -10.44 2.44 -9.73
N GLN A 68 -10.84 1.53 -10.64
CA GLN A 68 -10.04 0.35 -11.00
C GLN A 68 -8.71 0.75 -11.65
N LYS A 69 -8.74 1.69 -12.61
CA LYS A 69 -7.52 2.17 -13.25
C LYS A 69 -6.62 2.91 -12.27
N ARG A 70 -7.17 3.77 -11.41
CA ARG A 70 -6.39 4.48 -10.38
C ARG A 70 -5.68 3.51 -9.43
N TYR A 71 -6.38 2.46 -9.02
CA TYR A 71 -5.82 1.37 -8.22
C TYR A 71 -4.69 0.66 -8.97
N ASP A 72 -4.95 0.18 -10.18
CA ASP A 72 -4.00 -0.61 -10.96
C ASP A 72 -2.74 0.20 -11.30
N ASP A 73 -2.89 1.48 -11.66
CA ASP A 73 -1.77 2.37 -11.92
C ASP A 73 -0.86 2.53 -10.70
N THR A 74 -1.45 2.73 -9.52
CA THR A 74 -0.67 2.85 -8.28
C THR A 74 0.07 1.55 -7.99
N ALA A 75 -0.64 0.43 -8.06
CA ALA A 75 -0.07 -0.88 -7.76
C ALA A 75 1.10 -1.20 -8.69
N VAL A 76 0.94 -0.95 -9.99
CA VAL A 76 2.00 -1.18 -10.98
C VAL A 76 3.17 -0.23 -10.76
N LEU A 77 2.94 1.07 -10.55
CA LEU A 77 4.03 2.02 -10.28
C LEU A 77 4.85 1.62 -9.05
N MET A 78 4.20 1.19 -7.96
CA MET A 78 4.91 0.75 -6.77
C MET A 78 5.64 -0.58 -6.99
N ALA A 79 5.04 -1.51 -7.73
CA ALA A 79 5.67 -2.77 -8.10
C ALA A 79 6.93 -2.57 -8.95
N GLU A 80 6.94 -1.59 -9.87
CA GLU A 80 8.12 -1.22 -10.67
C GLU A 80 9.29 -0.77 -9.80
N LEU A 81 9.02 0.07 -8.80
CA LEU A 81 10.06 0.55 -7.88
C LEU A 81 10.67 -0.59 -7.08
N VAL A 82 9.84 -1.52 -6.59
CA VAL A 82 10.30 -2.63 -5.76
C VAL A 82 10.98 -3.74 -6.58
N GLU A 83 10.43 -4.09 -7.74
CA GLU A 83 10.96 -5.19 -8.56
C GLU A 83 12.28 -4.82 -9.24
N HIS A 84 12.37 -3.61 -9.79
CA HIS A 84 13.51 -3.17 -10.59
C HIS A 84 14.47 -2.24 -9.86
N GLY A 85 14.06 -1.66 -8.73
CA GLY A 85 14.81 -0.63 -8.01
C GLY A 85 14.52 0.77 -8.54
N TYR A 86 14.51 1.76 -7.64
CA TYR A 86 14.08 3.13 -7.95
C TYR A 86 15.05 3.86 -8.91
N ASP A 87 16.32 3.43 -8.96
CA ASP A 87 17.35 3.97 -9.86
C ASP A 87 17.52 3.18 -11.15
N SER A 88 16.71 2.15 -11.40
CA SER A 88 16.68 1.48 -12.70
C SER A 88 16.00 2.34 -13.77
N PRO A 89 16.20 2.08 -15.09
CA PRO A 89 15.45 2.77 -16.14
C PRO A 89 13.93 2.72 -15.94
N ARG A 90 13.39 1.56 -15.54
CA ARG A 90 11.95 1.38 -15.27
C ARG A 90 11.51 2.07 -13.98
N GLY A 91 12.29 1.97 -12.92
CA GLY A 91 12.03 2.66 -11.65
C GLY A 91 12.00 4.19 -11.82
N ARG A 92 12.95 4.74 -12.58
CA ARG A 92 12.96 6.18 -12.92
C ARG A 92 11.78 6.59 -13.79
N GLU A 93 11.30 5.74 -14.70
CA GLU A 93 10.05 6.00 -15.44
C GLU A 93 8.85 6.06 -14.49
N ALA A 94 8.73 5.09 -13.58
CA ALA A 94 7.67 5.05 -12.59
C ALA A 94 7.71 6.27 -11.66
N LEU A 95 8.88 6.62 -11.11
CA LEU A 95 9.06 7.82 -10.28
C LEU A 95 8.69 9.10 -11.02
N ARG A 96 9.05 9.24 -12.31
CA ARG A 96 8.63 10.40 -13.10
C ARG A 96 7.12 10.49 -13.26
N VAL A 97 6.42 9.36 -13.38
CA VAL A 97 4.95 9.35 -13.37
C VAL A 97 4.42 9.77 -12.01
N VAL A 98 4.93 9.19 -10.92
CA VAL A 98 4.54 9.56 -9.55
C VAL A 98 4.73 11.07 -9.34
N ASN A 99 5.91 11.61 -9.61
CA ASN A 99 6.21 13.04 -9.45
C ASN A 99 5.33 13.92 -10.33
N ARG A 100 5.08 13.51 -11.59
CA ARG A 100 4.18 14.24 -12.50
C ARG A 100 2.73 14.27 -11.99
N GLN A 101 2.24 13.18 -11.40
CA GLN A 101 0.86 13.12 -10.89
C GLN A 101 0.70 13.96 -9.61
N HIS A 102 1.70 13.96 -8.72
CA HIS A 102 1.65 14.78 -7.51
C HIS A 102 1.92 16.27 -7.80
N GLY A 103 2.88 16.59 -8.67
CA GLY A 103 3.28 17.97 -9.00
C GLY A 103 2.22 18.80 -9.76
N ARG A 104 1.09 18.22 -10.15
CA ARG A 104 -0.08 18.94 -10.69
C ARG A 104 -0.90 19.66 -9.62
N TYR A 105 -0.63 19.36 -8.35
CA TYR A 105 -1.38 19.84 -7.22
C TYR A 105 -0.41 20.35 -6.15
N ASP A 106 -0.81 21.38 -5.44
CA ASP A 106 -0.12 21.82 -4.23
C ASP A 106 -0.60 20.94 -3.07
N ILE A 107 0.23 19.94 -2.77
CA ILE A 107 0.05 18.99 -1.68
C ILE A 107 1.04 19.41 -0.60
N SER A 108 0.58 19.53 0.63
CA SER A 108 1.45 19.90 1.74
C SER A 108 2.57 18.87 1.92
N ASN A 109 3.73 19.32 2.41
CA ASN A 109 4.83 18.41 2.72
C ASN A 109 4.40 17.36 3.75
N ASP A 110 3.62 17.76 4.75
CA ASP A 110 3.17 16.88 5.83
C ASP A 110 2.21 15.80 5.32
N ASP A 111 1.30 16.12 4.40
CA ASP A 111 0.45 15.12 3.74
C ASP A 111 1.30 14.13 2.94
N MET A 112 2.30 14.61 2.18
CA MET A 112 3.21 13.74 1.43
C MET A 112 4.04 12.85 2.35
N LEU A 113 4.55 13.41 3.45
CA LEU A 113 5.36 12.71 4.44
C LEU A 113 4.52 11.65 5.20
N TYR A 114 3.28 11.99 5.55
CA TYR A 114 2.33 11.06 6.16
C TYR A 114 2.01 9.91 5.21
N VAL A 115 1.63 10.18 3.95
CA VAL A 115 1.36 9.13 2.95
C VAL A 115 2.58 8.23 2.80
N LEU A 116 3.79 8.79 2.67
CA LEU A 116 5.04 8.02 2.59
C LEU A 116 5.23 7.08 3.79
N SER A 117 4.94 7.57 5.00
CA SER A 117 5.06 6.78 6.23
C SER A 117 4.17 5.53 6.21
N THR A 118 2.98 5.60 5.59
CA THR A 118 2.05 4.46 5.52
C THR A 118 2.62 3.30 4.70
N PHE A 119 3.43 3.58 3.68
CA PHE A 119 4.12 2.55 2.88
C PHE A 119 5.16 1.77 3.69
N ILE A 120 5.71 2.36 4.76
CA ILE A 120 6.67 1.72 5.65
C ILE A 120 5.94 0.92 6.73
N TYR A 121 5.10 1.61 7.50
CA TYR A 121 4.66 1.08 8.79
C TYR A 121 3.42 0.19 8.69
N ASP A 122 2.49 0.46 7.77
CA ASP A 122 1.27 -0.35 7.65
C ASP A 122 1.57 -1.79 7.17
N PRO A 123 2.47 -2.05 6.20
CA PRO A 123 2.91 -3.40 5.88
C PRO A 123 3.57 -4.14 7.04
N ILE A 124 4.41 -3.44 7.82
CA ILE A 124 5.06 -4.00 9.01
C ILE A 124 4.01 -4.43 10.03
N ASP A 125 3.03 -3.56 10.31
CA ASP A 125 1.99 -3.82 11.29
C ASP A 125 1.03 -4.92 10.83
N TRP A 126 0.71 -4.96 9.53
CA TRP A 126 -0.05 -6.04 8.91
C TRP A 126 0.66 -7.39 9.06
N LEU A 127 1.93 -7.47 8.68
CA LEU A 127 2.70 -8.70 8.69
C LEU A 127 2.96 -9.22 10.10
N ARG A 128 3.10 -8.31 11.08
CA ARG A 128 3.13 -8.68 12.51
C ARG A 128 1.85 -9.42 12.93
N ARG A 129 0.69 -9.02 12.43
CA ARG A 129 -0.63 -9.56 12.84
C ARG A 129 -1.08 -10.77 12.01
N TYR A 130 -0.76 -10.79 10.72
CA TYR A 130 -1.35 -11.69 9.72
C TYR A 130 -0.33 -12.39 8.82
N GLY A 131 0.95 -12.02 8.89
CA GLY A 131 2.01 -12.72 8.17
C GLY A 131 2.23 -14.12 8.73
N TRP A 132 2.68 -15.05 7.88
CA TRP A 132 3.05 -16.40 8.31
C TRP A 132 4.30 -16.41 9.22
N ARG A 133 5.08 -15.32 9.18
CA ARG A 133 6.06 -14.87 10.17
C ARG A 133 6.04 -13.34 10.20
N SER A 134 6.52 -12.75 11.29
CA SER A 134 6.79 -11.31 11.36
C SER A 134 8.02 -10.94 10.52
N LEU A 135 8.07 -9.68 10.10
CA LEU A 135 9.26 -9.09 9.51
C LEU A 135 10.38 -8.98 10.55
N THR A 136 11.60 -9.33 10.16
CA THR A 136 12.81 -9.13 10.95
C THR A 136 13.13 -7.64 11.08
N ARG A 137 14.03 -7.26 12.01
CA ARG A 137 14.52 -5.88 12.11
C ARG A 137 15.19 -5.42 10.81
N ASN A 138 15.93 -6.30 10.13
CA ASN A 138 16.53 -5.97 8.83
C ASN A 138 15.46 -5.63 7.77
N GLU A 139 14.36 -6.39 7.70
CA GLU A 139 13.28 -6.08 6.77
C GLU A 139 12.55 -4.78 7.10
N GLN A 140 12.34 -4.49 8.40
CA GLN A 140 11.73 -3.25 8.85
C GLN A 140 12.59 -2.04 8.49
N LEU A 141 13.90 -2.11 8.79
CA LEU A 141 14.84 -1.05 8.45
C LEU A 141 15.03 -0.90 6.94
N ALA A 142 15.08 -2.00 6.18
CA ALA A 142 15.15 -1.94 4.72
C ALA A 142 13.93 -1.25 4.11
N GLY A 143 12.71 -1.57 4.59
CA GLY A 143 11.50 -0.87 4.16
C GLY A 143 11.58 0.64 4.46
N PHE A 144 12.06 0.99 5.65
CA PHE A 144 12.31 2.38 6.04
C PHE A 144 13.30 3.09 5.12
N HIS A 145 14.50 2.54 4.90
CA HIS A 145 15.52 3.14 4.03
C HIS A 145 15.05 3.23 2.57
N PHE A 146 14.39 2.20 2.06
CA PHE A 146 13.82 2.18 0.72
C PHE A 146 12.84 3.34 0.51
N TYR A 147 11.84 3.49 1.38
CA TYR A 147 10.85 4.55 1.20
C TYR A 147 11.40 5.94 1.55
N ARG A 148 12.40 6.08 2.43
CA ARG A 148 13.13 7.36 2.56
C ARG A 148 13.82 7.76 1.26
N ALA A 149 14.47 6.80 0.59
CA ALA A 149 15.12 7.04 -0.69
C ALA A 149 14.12 7.39 -1.81
N VAL A 150 12.94 6.77 -1.82
CA VAL A 150 11.82 7.13 -2.70
C VAL A 150 11.32 8.55 -2.39
N GLY A 151 11.06 8.86 -1.10
CA GLY A 151 10.57 10.17 -0.68
C GLY A 151 11.52 11.31 -1.04
N ALA A 152 12.83 11.10 -0.88
CA ALA A 152 13.84 12.07 -1.31
C ALA A 152 13.78 12.34 -2.82
N ARG A 153 13.59 11.29 -3.64
CA ARG A 153 13.42 11.42 -5.11
C ARG A 153 12.09 12.04 -5.52
N MET A 154 11.11 12.05 -4.62
CA MET A 154 9.85 12.78 -4.78
C MET A 154 9.95 14.24 -4.34
N GLY A 155 11.08 14.68 -3.77
CA GLY A 155 11.26 16.03 -3.26
C GLY A 155 10.57 16.30 -1.92
N ILE A 156 10.18 15.24 -1.19
CA ILE A 156 9.61 15.37 0.16
C ILE A 156 10.72 15.82 1.11
N LYS A 157 10.43 16.87 1.89
CA LYS A 157 11.36 17.51 2.81
C LYS A 157 11.20 16.94 4.21
N ASP A 158 12.25 17.11 5.01
CA ASP A 158 12.23 16.85 6.45
C ASP A 158 11.82 15.40 6.81
N ILE A 159 12.20 14.44 5.96
CA ILE A 159 11.91 13.02 6.20
C ILE A 159 12.76 12.55 7.39
N PRO A 160 12.14 12.14 8.53
CA PRO A 160 12.87 11.87 9.75
C PRO A 160 13.94 10.79 9.55
N ALA A 161 15.09 10.97 10.22
CA ALA A 161 16.24 10.10 10.05
C ALA A 161 16.14 8.82 10.89
N GLY A 162 15.39 8.87 12.00
CA GLY A 162 15.11 7.73 12.85
C GLY A 162 13.86 6.95 12.44
N TYR A 163 13.94 5.63 12.53
CA TYR A 163 12.79 4.73 12.34
C TYR A 163 11.68 5.07 13.36
N ASP A 164 12.01 5.13 14.64
CA ASP A 164 11.01 5.36 15.70
C ASP A 164 10.48 6.80 15.67
N GLU A 165 11.31 7.77 15.27
CA GLU A 165 10.92 9.16 15.07
C GLU A 165 9.87 9.29 13.95
N PHE A 166 10.08 8.65 12.81
CA PHE A 166 9.12 8.70 11.71
C PHE A 166 7.82 7.94 12.03
N LEU A 167 7.90 6.86 12.82
CA LEU A 167 6.71 6.19 13.35
C LEU A 167 5.93 7.08 14.33
N ALA A 168 6.63 7.83 15.18
CA ALA A 168 6.02 8.79 16.10
C ALA A 168 5.32 9.92 15.35
N PHE A 169 5.96 10.48 14.31
CA PHE A 169 5.35 11.45 13.40
C PHE A 169 4.03 10.92 12.81
N LYS A 170 4.06 9.71 12.21
CA LYS A 170 2.85 9.10 11.65
C LYS A 170 1.74 8.99 12.67
N THR A 171 2.07 8.52 13.87
CA THR A 171 1.10 8.29 14.94
C THR A 171 0.46 9.61 15.40
N ALA A 172 1.27 10.66 15.59
CA ALA A 172 0.77 11.99 15.93
C ALA A 172 -0.10 12.58 14.81
N TYR A 173 0.33 12.45 13.56
CA TYR A 173 -0.42 12.93 12.39
C TYR A 173 -1.81 12.28 12.30
N GLU A 174 -1.91 10.96 12.51
CA GLU A 174 -3.20 10.28 12.51
C GLU A 174 -4.10 10.73 13.65
N GLN A 175 -3.55 10.95 14.85
CA GLN A 175 -4.31 11.41 16.01
C GLN A 175 -4.90 12.81 15.79
N GLU A 176 -4.16 13.69 15.14
CA GLU A 176 -4.57 15.07 14.87
C GLU A 176 -5.55 15.16 13.68
N HIS A 177 -5.28 14.43 12.60
CA HIS A 177 -5.97 14.67 11.33
C HIS A 177 -7.10 13.68 11.00
N PHE A 178 -7.27 12.57 11.75
CA PHE A 178 -8.36 11.62 11.49
C PHE A 178 -9.69 12.14 12.05
N VAL A 179 -10.28 13.04 11.29
CA VAL A 179 -11.58 13.64 11.56
C VAL A 179 -12.55 13.33 10.45
N PHE A 180 -13.85 13.34 10.77
CA PHE A 180 -14.87 13.14 9.76
C PHE A 180 -14.92 14.31 8.77
N ALA A 181 -15.01 13.99 7.48
CA ALA A 181 -15.34 14.95 6.43
C ALA A 181 -16.23 14.29 5.36
N PRO A 182 -17.14 15.05 4.70
CA PRO A 182 -17.95 14.52 3.61
C PRO A 182 -17.14 13.91 2.46
N SER A 183 -15.97 14.49 2.16
CA SER A 183 -15.04 13.97 1.15
C SER A 183 -14.44 12.62 1.57
N ASN A 184 -14.08 12.44 2.86
CA ASN A 184 -13.63 11.15 3.39
C ASN A 184 -14.69 10.09 3.12
N ARG A 185 -15.96 10.38 3.46
CA ARG A 185 -17.07 9.44 3.27
C ARG A 185 -17.21 9.02 1.81
N ARG A 186 -17.17 9.97 0.87
CA ARG A 186 -17.32 9.68 -0.57
C ARG A 186 -16.14 8.89 -1.12
N ILE A 187 -14.91 9.32 -0.87
CA ILE A 187 -13.70 8.61 -1.32
C ILE A 187 -13.61 7.21 -0.70
N GLY A 188 -13.96 7.09 0.59
CA GLY A 188 -14.03 5.81 1.24
C GLY A 188 -15.10 4.89 0.65
N GLN A 189 -16.26 5.42 0.30
CA GLN A 189 -17.32 4.65 -0.35
C GLN A 189 -16.88 4.15 -1.73
N TYR A 190 -16.28 5.00 -2.58
CA TYR A 190 -15.76 4.56 -3.89
C TYR A 190 -14.71 3.46 -3.77
N THR A 191 -13.84 3.54 -2.76
CA THR A 191 -12.84 2.50 -2.48
C THR A 191 -13.48 1.19 -2.03
N LEU A 192 -14.47 1.27 -1.14
CA LEU A 192 -15.24 0.11 -0.69
C LEU A 192 -15.99 -0.57 -1.84
N ASP A 193 -16.62 0.23 -2.70
CA ASP A 193 -17.35 -0.24 -3.87
C ASP A 193 -16.41 -0.90 -4.89
N LEU A 194 -15.21 -0.35 -5.09
CA LEU A 194 -14.16 -0.98 -5.89
C LEU A 194 -13.81 -2.36 -5.34
N PHE A 195 -13.53 -2.49 -4.04
CA PHE A 195 -13.21 -3.79 -3.45
C PHE A 195 -14.37 -4.79 -3.58
N CYS A 196 -15.61 -4.33 -3.41
CA CYS A 196 -16.80 -5.16 -3.60
C CYS A 196 -16.99 -5.59 -5.07
N SER A 197 -16.63 -4.74 -6.03
CA SER A 197 -16.78 -5.02 -7.46
C SER A 197 -15.98 -6.24 -7.94
N TRP A 198 -14.95 -6.63 -7.21
CA TRP A 198 -14.12 -7.79 -7.51
C TRP A 198 -14.81 -9.13 -7.22
N TYR A 199 -15.96 -9.10 -6.56
CA TYR A 199 -16.73 -10.26 -6.14
C TYR A 199 -18.10 -10.29 -6.84
N PRO A 200 -18.73 -11.47 -6.97
CA PRO A 200 -20.10 -11.59 -7.45
C PRO A 200 -21.06 -10.69 -6.66
N SER A 201 -22.08 -10.14 -7.33
CA SER A 201 -23.01 -9.16 -6.75
C SER A 201 -23.63 -9.62 -5.43
N VAL A 202 -23.98 -10.91 -5.33
CA VAL A 202 -24.56 -11.55 -4.12
C VAL A 202 -23.64 -11.52 -2.89
N ALA A 203 -22.32 -11.46 -3.09
CA ALA A 203 -21.34 -11.44 -2.00
C ALA A 203 -20.99 -10.02 -1.53
N ARG A 204 -21.33 -8.99 -2.31
CA ARG A 204 -20.92 -7.59 -2.06
C ARG A 204 -21.28 -7.08 -0.65
N PRO A 205 -22.49 -7.31 -0.10
CA PRO A 205 -22.82 -6.83 1.25
C PRO A 205 -21.94 -7.46 2.34
N VAL A 206 -21.60 -8.75 2.18
CA VAL A 206 -20.73 -9.47 3.11
C VAL A 206 -19.30 -8.94 3.00
N VAL A 207 -18.81 -8.74 1.78
CA VAL A 207 -17.47 -8.17 1.52
C VAL A 207 -17.38 -6.76 2.10
N ALA A 208 -18.38 -5.90 1.89
CA ALA A 208 -18.41 -4.56 2.42
C ALA A 208 -18.28 -4.55 3.95
N ARG A 209 -19.07 -5.38 4.64
CA ARG A 209 -18.98 -5.54 6.10
C ARG A 209 -17.63 -6.08 6.54
N ALA A 210 -17.07 -7.04 5.81
CA ALA A 210 -15.75 -7.60 6.13
C ALA A 210 -14.64 -6.56 6.01
N VAL A 211 -14.63 -5.75 4.93
CA VAL A 211 -13.66 -4.66 4.73
C VAL A 211 -13.79 -3.62 5.85
N VAL A 212 -15.01 -3.13 6.13
CA VAL A 212 -15.23 -2.15 7.21
C VAL A 212 -14.81 -2.73 8.57
N ALA A 213 -15.01 -4.03 8.81
CA ALA A 213 -14.57 -4.69 10.05
C ALA A 213 -13.04 -4.79 10.22
N MET A 214 -12.29 -4.61 9.14
CA MET A 214 -10.83 -4.59 9.15
C MET A 214 -10.25 -3.20 9.40
N LEU A 215 -11.06 -2.15 9.22
CA LEU A 215 -10.67 -0.78 9.54
C LEU A 215 -10.62 -0.61 11.06
N ASP A 216 -9.66 0.19 11.55
CA ASP A 216 -9.64 0.53 12.96
C ASP A 216 -10.74 1.54 13.32
N PRO A 217 -11.06 1.71 14.61
CA PRO A 217 -12.13 2.59 15.04
C PRO A 217 -11.96 4.06 14.62
N ALA A 218 -10.72 4.56 14.48
CA ALA A 218 -10.48 5.93 14.07
C ALA A 218 -10.84 6.12 12.59
N MET A 219 -10.43 5.18 11.73
CA MET A 219 -10.82 5.16 10.32
C MET A 219 -12.34 5.07 10.14
N VAL A 220 -13.00 4.16 10.87
CA VAL A 220 -14.48 4.01 10.78
C VAL A 220 -15.18 5.33 11.11
N ARG A 221 -14.73 6.04 12.15
CA ARG A 221 -15.25 7.36 12.52
C ARG A 221 -14.92 8.43 11.47
N ALA A 222 -13.69 8.50 10.99
CA ALA A 222 -13.25 9.48 10.00
C ALA A 222 -13.97 9.33 8.65
N PHE A 223 -14.34 8.10 8.27
CA PHE A 223 -15.21 7.85 7.12
C PHE A 223 -16.69 8.06 7.41
N GLY A 224 -17.09 8.09 8.68
CA GLY A 224 -18.49 8.03 9.09
C GLY A 224 -19.18 6.72 8.69
N PHE A 225 -18.43 5.61 8.60
CA PHE A 225 -19.01 4.29 8.33
C PHE A 225 -19.71 3.73 9.57
N VAL A 226 -20.66 2.83 9.33
CA VAL A 226 -21.29 2.07 10.41
C VAL A 226 -20.42 0.86 10.72
N ALA A 227 -19.90 0.78 11.95
CA ALA A 227 -19.13 -0.36 12.39
C ALA A 227 -19.98 -1.64 12.33
N PRO A 228 -19.51 -2.71 11.65
CA PRO A 228 -20.17 -4.00 11.73
C PRO A 228 -20.01 -4.59 13.14
N PRO A 229 -20.83 -5.59 13.50
CA PRO A 229 -20.66 -6.33 14.74
C PRO A 229 -19.22 -6.85 14.91
N SER A 230 -18.67 -6.74 16.11
CA SER A 230 -17.27 -7.05 16.42
C SER A 230 -16.84 -8.47 16.02
N TRP A 231 -17.79 -9.42 15.99
CA TRP A 231 -17.55 -10.79 15.57
C TRP A 231 -17.15 -10.91 14.09
N VAL A 232 -17.61 -10.02 13.21
CA VAL A 232 -17.26 -10.02 11.78
C VAL A 232 -15.75 -9.79 11.63
N GLY A 233 -15.23 -8.78 12.34
CA GLY A 233 -13.80 -8.49 12.36
C GLY A 233 -12.99 -9.61 13.01
N ALA A 234 -13.53 -10.24 14.08
CA ALA A 234 -12.88 -11.38 14.71
C ALA A 234 -12.75 -12.58 13.75
N LEU A 235 -13.79 -12.87 12.97
CA LEU A 235 -13.78 -13.93 11.96
C LEU A 235 -12.78 -13.62 10.84
N GLY A 236 -12.76 -12.39 10.33
CA GLY A 236 -11.79 -11.94 9.32
C GLY A 236 -10.34 -12.11 9.81
N ARG A 237 -10.04 -11.66 11.03
CA ARG A 237 -8.70 -11.84 11.63
C ARG A 237 -8.33 -13.31 11.79
N ARG A 238 -9.27 -14.17 12.19
CA ARG A 238 -9.04 -15.62 12.27
C ARG A 238 -8.77 -16.24 10.89
N ALA A 239 -9.53 -15.85 9.87
CA ALA A 239 -9.32 -16.31 8.49
C ALA A 239 -7.93 -15.91 7.96
N LEU A 240 -7.47 -14.67 8.23
CA LEU A 240 -6.12 -14.22 7.87
C LEU A 240 -5.02 -15.03 8.58
N ARG A 241 -5.20 -15.34 9.87
CA ARG A 241 -4.26 -16.20 10.61
C ARG A 241 -4.25 -17.64 10.10
N LEU A 242 -5.42 -18.18 9.73
CA LEU A 242 -5.50 -19.49 9.10
C LEU A 242 -4.78 -19.51 7.75
N ARG A 243 -4.97 -18.48 6.92
CA ARG A 243 -4.21 -18.30 5.68
C ARG A 243 -2.71 -18.29 5.97
N ALA A 244 -2.26 -17.54 6.97
CA ALA A 244 -0.85 -17.48 7.36
C ALA A 244 -0.28 -18.87 7.69
N PHE A 245 -1.03 -19.68 8.44
CA PHE A 245 -0.66 -21.06 8.77
C PHE A 245 -0.57 -21.98 7.54
N VAL A 246 -1.47 -21.81 6.57
CA VAL A 246 -1.43 -22.54 5.29
C VAL A 246 -0.20 -22.12 4.48
N VAL A 247 0.01 -20.81 4.31
CA VAL A 247 1.16 -20.27 3.55
C VAL A 247 2.49 -20.73 4.14
N ARG A 248 2.61 -20.85 5.47
CA ARG A 248 3.81 -21.40 6.14
C ARG A 248 4.18 -22.81 5.66
N ARG A 249 3.19 -23.61 5.24
CA ARG A 249 3.37 -25.00 4.76
C ARG A 249 3.54 -25.10 3.24
N MET A 250 3.27 -24.03 2.51
CA MET A 250 3.43 -24.01 1.06
C MET A 250 4.91 -23.99 0.65
N PRO A 251 5.24 -24.48 -0.56
CA PRO A 251 6.58 -24.34 -1.13
C PRO A 251 7.07 -22.89 -1.18
N VAL A 252 8.38 -22.72 -1.13
CA VAL A 252 9.03 -21.41 -1.26
C VAL A 252 8.87 -20.93 -2.69
N ARG A 253 8.49 -19.66 -2.83
CA ARG A 253 8.36 -19.01 -4.14
C ARG A 253 9.74 -18.71 -4.70
N LYS A 254 9.94 -19.06 -5.97
CA LYS A 254 11.20 -18.87 -6.71
C LYS A 254 11.15 -17.73 -7.73
N ALA A 255 9.95 -17.26 -8.09
CA ALA A 255 9.74 -16.19 -9.06
C ALA A 255 9.04 -15.01 -8.39
N LEU A 256 9.47 -13.79 -8.72
CA LEU A 256 8.88 -12.56 -8.18
C LEU A 256 7.41 -12.43 -8.60
N LYS A 257 6.59 -12.00 -7.64
CA LYS A 257 5.17 -11.71 -7.84
C LYS A 257 4.89 -10.23 -7.53
N LEU A 258 5.43 -9.33 -8.35
CA LEU A 258 5.13 -7.89 -8.29
C LEU A 258 4.62 -7.42 -9.66
N THR A 259 5.45 -7.45 -10.72
CA THR A 259 5.07 -6.97 -12.06
C THR A 259 4.70 -8.08 -13.05
N SER A 260 4.37 -9.28 -12.55
CA SER A 260 4.13 -10.48 -13.38
C SER A 260 2.70 -11.02 -13.32
N THR A 261 1.82 -10.37 -12.54
CA THR A 261 0.44 -10.82 -12.34
C THR A 261 -0.54 -10.15 -13.30
N PRO A 262 -1.52 -10.86 -13.86
CA PRO A 262 -2.56 -10.26 -14.70
C PRO A 262 -3.18 -9.04 -14.04
N ASN A 263 -3.40 -7.99 -14.84
CA ASN A 263 -3.96 -6.73 -14.40
C ASN A 263 -5.40 -6.57 -14.94
N ARG A 264 -6.30 -5.97 -14.16
CA ARG A 264 -7.71 -5.80 -14.54
C ARG A 264 -7.91 -4.67 -15.55
N THR A 265 -7.11 -3.61 -15.49
CA THR A 265 -7.21 -2.45 -16.38
C THR A 265 -6.47 -2.67 -17.70
N TYR A 266 -5.39 -3.44 -17.71
CA TYR A 266 -4.48 -3.58 -18.86
C TYR A 266 -4.52 -5.00 -19.46
N PRO A 267 -5.29 -5.23 -20.54
CA PRO A 267 -5.25 -6.49 -21.28
C PRO A 267 -3.83 -6.79 -21.78
N GLY A 268 -3.37 -8.03 -21.59
CA GLY A 268 -2.03 -8.45 -22.03
C GLY A 268 -0.90 -8.12 -21.05
N TYR A 269 -1.16 -7.42 -19.95
CA TYR A 269 -0.17 -7.21 -18.87
C TYR A 269 0.46 -8.54 -18.43
N PRO A 270 1.80 -8.63 -18.28
CA PRO A 270 2.76 -7.52 -18.25
C PRO A 270 3.41 -7.16 -19.60
N ARG A 271 2.92 -7.69 -20.73
CA ARG A 271 3.48 -7.41 -22.05
C ARG A 271 2.92 -6.10 -22.62
N GLY A 272 3.77 -5.33 -23.28
CA GLY A 272 3.35 -4.19 -24.10
C GLY A 272 2.97 -2.91 -23.34
N TYR A 273 3.35 -2.75 -22.07
CA TYR A 273 3.19 -1.49 -21.34
C TYR A 273 4.54 -0.88 -20.95
N ARG A 274 4.58 0.45 -20.82
CA ARG A 274 5.67 1.15 -20.14
C ARG A 274 5.14 1.87 -18.89
N PRO A 275 5.94 1.98 -17.81
CA PRO A 275 5.54 2.77 -16.65
C PRO A 275 5.15 4.21 -17.00
N ALA A 276 5.79 4.79 -18.03
CA ALA A 276 5.49 6.13 -18.51
C ALA A 276 4.03 6.35 -18.96
N ASP A 277 3.34 5.29 -19.40
CA ASP A 277 1.97 5.33 -19.93
C ASP A 277 0.91 5.34 -18.80
N LEU A 278 1.33 5.14 -17.55
CA LEU A 278 0.45 5.06 -16.38
C LEU A 278 0.07 6.45 -15.85
N GLY A 279 -0.95 6.47 -14.99
CA GLY A 279 -1.44 7.65 -14.30
C GLY A 279 -2.65 8.29 -15.00
N ALA A 280 -3.22 9.29 -14.33
CA ALA A 280 -4.36 10.04 -14.86
C ALA A 280 -3.92 11.03 -15.94
N THR A 281 -4.73 11.19 -16.97
CA THR A 281 -4.55 12.16 -18.06
C THR A 281 -5.37 13.45 -17.86
N SER A 282 -6.04 13.63 -16.72
CA SER A 282 -7.02 14.71 -16.56
C SER A 282 -6.40 16.10 -16.77
N SER A 283 -7.15 16.96 -17.48
CA SER A 283 -6.82 18.36 -17.78
C SER A 283 -7.14 19.33 -16.65
N THR A 284 -7.59 18.84 -15.49
CA THR A 284 -7.96 19.64 -14.32
C THR A 284 -6.76 19.92 -13.39
N ALA A 285 -5.54 19.80 -13.92
CA ALA A 285 -4.33 20.28 -13.25
C ALA A 285 -4.41 21.81 -13.10
N ARG A 286 -3.83 22.33 -12.02
CA ARG A 286 -3.78 23.77 -11.74
C ARG A 286 -3.22 24.57 -12.92
#